data_AF-A0A6A5Z5H7-F1
#
_entry.id   AF-A0A6A5Z5H7-F1
#
_cell.length_a   1.000
_cell.length_b   1.000
_cell.length_c   1.000
_cell.angle_alpha   90.00
_cell.angle_beta   90.00
_cell.angle_gamma   90.00
#
_symmetry.space_group_name_H-M   'P 1'
#
loop_
_entity.id
_entity.type
_entity.pdbx_description
1 polymer ?
#
loop_
_entity_poly.entity_id
_entity_poly.type
_entity_poly.pdbx_seq_one_letter_code
_entity_poly.pdbx_strand_id
1 'polypeptide(L)'
;MSFGSSLSDFVTLIQLTTKTYKGWRDTCGDYGDIASTIFSYQVVLQNVHLRIKKSNESSTRTDILRDLQAVLKTSNNTIKKLRAIEKRYERIGTSQRLNWRRIKLGCKNLDSLLVRLSHDLHLMSILLAVEVGQSIHSCRLDISKLSDAVKGGVPVALGNIIERNTGDEKTVSPAFTTYENDSKEVWRQLRREMINLGFKSHDVTANEEALLEFIRSETHGILQRRKTREIMAPMTQNQYRRAGAS
;
A
#
# COMPACT_ATOMS: atom_id res chain seq x y z
N MET A 1 -21.79 -10.71 -13.42
CA MET A 1 -21.02 -9.60 -13.99
C MET A 1 -19.80 -10.16 -14.69
N SER A 2 -19.67 -9.93 -16.00
CA SER A 2 -18.70 -10.57 -16.87
C SER A 2 -17.34 -9.89 -16.81
N PHE A 3 -16.45 -10.39 -15.96
CA PHE A 3 -14.98 -10.17 -16.03
C PHE A 3 -14.32 -10.77 -17.29
N GLY A 4 -15.10 -11.33 -18.21
CA GLY A 4 -14.65 -12.26 -19.25
C GLY A 4 -14.00 -11.64 -20.49
N SER A 5 -14.22 -10.35 -20.79
CA SER A 5 -13.64 -9.72 -21.98
C SER A 5 -12.23 -9.18 -21.73
N SER A 6 -12.02 -8.33 -20.72
CA SER A 6 -10.72 -7.63 -20.56
C SER A 6 -9.57 -8.56 -20.20
N LEU A 7 -9.76 -9.51 -19.27
CA LEU A 7 -8.70 -10.43 -18.85
C LEU A 7 -8.26 -11.36 -20.01
N SER A 8 -9.21 -11.79 -20.84
CA SER A 8 -8.93 -12.60 -22.03
C SER A 8 -8.14 -11.78 -23.07
N ASP A 9 -8.50 -10.51 -23.26
CA ASP A 9 -7.78 -9.59 -24.15
C ASP A 9 -6.31 -9.40 -23.73
N PHE A 10 -6.02 -9.29 -22.44
CA PHE A 10 -4.64 -9.25 -21.93
C PHE A 10 -3.87 -10.52 -22.29
N VAL A 11 -4.44 -11.70 -22.05
CA VAL A 11 -3.78 -12.98 -22.34
C VAL A 11 -3.51 -13.12 -23.84
N THR A 12 -4.48 -12.80 -24.68
CA THR A 12 -4.31 -12.87 -26.14
C THR A 12 -3.24 -11.90 -26.64
N LEU A 13 -3.18 -10.69 -26.08
CA LEU A 13 -2.16 -9.71 -26.43
C LEU A 13 -0.77 -10.11 -25.93
N ILE A 14 -0.64 -10.68 -24.73
CA ILE A 14 0.63 -11.22 -24.23
C ILE A 14 1.14 -12.32 -25.16
N GLN A 15 0.26 -13.24 -25.57
CA GLN A 15 0.62 -14.30 -26.52
C GLN A 15 1.04 -13.73 -27.89
N LEU A 16 0.30 -12.73 -28.40
CA LEU A 16 0.63 -12.07 -29.66
C LEU A 16 1.99 -11.37 -29.58
N THR A 17 2.23 -10.60 -28.52
CA THR A 17 3.48 -9.88 -28.27
C THR A 17 4.65 -10.84 -28.15
N THR A 18 4.48 -11.96 -27.44
CA THR A 18 5.51 -13.00 -27.30
C THR A 18 5.88 -13.61 -28.65
N LYS A 19 4.88 -13.91 -29.49
CA LYS A 19 5.11 -14.43 -30.85
C LYS A 19 5.82 -13.41 -31.73
N THR A 20 5.40 -12.15 -31.68
CA THR A 20 6.03 -11.06 -32.42
C THR A 20 7.47 -10.84 -31.95
N TYR A 21 7.73 -10.83 -30.64
CA TYR A 21 9.09 -10.73 -30.11
C TYR A 21 10.02 -11.82 -30.63
N LYS A 22 9.57 -13.10 -30.56
CA LYS A 22 10.35 -14.23 -31.10
C LYS A 22 10.65 -14.04 -32.59
N GLY A 23 9.64 -13.73 -33.39
CA GLY A 23 9.81 -13.49 -34.83
C GLY A 23 10.79 -12.36 -35.15
N TRP A 24 10.71 -11.24 -34.41
CA TRP A 24 11.65 -10.13 -34.56
C TRP A 24 13.07 -10.47 -34.11
N ARG A 25 13.21 -11.23 -33.01
CA ARG A 25 14.50 -11.73 -32.53
C ARG A 25 15.13 -12.71 -33.53
N ASP A 26 14.34 -13.61 -34.10
CA ASP A 26 14.82 -14.60 -35.06
C ASP A 26 15.17 -13.96 -36.41
N THR A 27 14.44 -12.92 -36.81
CA THR A 27 14.65 -12.20 -38.08
C THR A 27 15.79 -11.19 -38.02
N CYS A 28 15.94 -10.46 -36.91
CA CYS A 28 16.86 -9.33 -36.79
C CYS A 28 18.01 -9.57 -35.80
N GLY A 29 17.96 -10.61 -34.97
CA GLY A 29 18.93 -10.83 -33.89
C GLY A 29 18.93 -9.72 -32.84
N ASP A 30 20.09 -9.49 -32.22
CA ASP A 30 20.31 -8.45 -31.21
C ASP A 30 20.36 -7.02 -31.78
N TYR A 31 20.19 -6.85 -33.10
CA TYR A 31 20.43 -5.59 -33.81
C TYR A 31 19.22 -4.64 -33.87
N GLY A 32 18.08 -5.05 -33.30
CA GLY A 32 16.84 -4.28 -33.38
C GLY A 32 16.38 -3.74 -32.03
N ASP A 33 16.44 -2.41 -31.85
CA ASP A 33 15.78 -1.67 -30.75
C ASP A 33 14.29 -2.04 -30.62
N ILE A 34 13.72 -2.52 -31.71
CA ILE A 34 12.36 -3.06 -31.84
C ILE A 34 12.13 -4.28 -30.95
N ALA A 35 13.04 -5.25 -30.97
CA ALA A 35 12.91 -6.46 -30.17
C ALA A 35 12.98 -6.11 -28.67
N SER A 36 13.87 -5.20 -28.29
CA SER A 36 13.98 -4.69 -26.91
C SER A 36 12.71 -3.94 -26.47
N THR A 37 12.15 -3.10 -27.34
CA THR A 37 10.90 -2.37 -27.06
C THR A 37 9.70 -3.31 -26.91
N ILE A 38 9.58 -4.32 -27.80
CA ILE A 38 8.51 -5.33 -27.72
C ILE A 38 8.67 -6.18 -26.45
N PHE A 39 9.90 -6.54 -26.09
CA PHE A 39 10.18 -7.27 -24.84
C PHE A 39 9.78 -6.46 -23.61
N SER A 40 10.20 -5.20 -23.55
CA SER A 40 9.83 -4.28 -22.45
C SER A 40 8.30 -4.15 -22.33
N TYR A 41 7.61 -4.05 -23.47
CA TYR A 41 6.16 -4.02 -23.52
C TYR A 41 5.52 -5.30 -22.99
N GLN A 42 6.07 -6.47 -23.34
CA GLN A 42 5.62 -7.76 -22.81
C GLN A 42 5.73 -7.82 -21.28
N VAL A 43 6.83 -7.34 -20.70
CA VAL A 43 7.05 -7.32 -19.24
C VAL A 43 6.00 -6.43 -18.56
N VAL A 44 5.77 -5.22 -19.08
CA VAL A 44 4.76 -4.30 -18.54
C VAL A 44 3.37 -4.92 -18.62
N LEU A 45 3.01 -5.53 -19.75
CA LEU A 45 1.72 -6.21 -19.91
C LEU A 45 1.49 -7.34 -18.91
N GLN A 46 2.51 -8.16 -18.65
CA GLN A 46 2.42 -9.24 -17.66
C GLN A 46 2.22 -8.65 -16.26
N ASN A 47 2.93 -7.58 -15.92
CA ASN A 47 2.77 -6.90 -14.64
C ASN A 47 1.36 -6.31 -14.47
N VAL A 48 0.81 -5.67 -15.51
CA VAL A 48 -0.58 -5.19 -15.50
C VAL A 48 -1.55 -6.35 -15.30
N HIS A 49 -1.39 -7.45 -16.03
CA HIS A 49 -2.25 -8.62 -15.91
C HIS A 49 -2.27 -9.21 -14.50
N LEU A 50 -1.09 -9.36 -13.87
CA LEU A 50 -0.97 -9.86 -12.50
C LEU A 50 -1.68 -8.96 -11.47
N ARG A 51 -1.57 -7.64 -11.65
CA ARG A 51 -2.20 -6.66 -10.76
C ARG A 51 -3.72 -6.67 -10.88
N ILE A 52 -4.23 -6.70 -12.11
CA ILE A 52 -5.67 -6.85 -12.38
C ILE A 52 -6.21 -8.14 -11.77
N LYS A 53 -5.44 -9.23 -11.80
CA LYS A 53 -5.85 -10.52 -11.21
C LYS A 53 -5.88 -10.49 -9.68
N LYS A 54 -4.96 -9.76 -9.03
CA LYS A 54 -4.83 -9.70 -7.56
C LYS A 54 -5.79 -8.71 -6.90
N SER A 55 -6.17 -7.64 -7.59
CA SER A 55 -6.99 -6.57 -7.03
C SER A 55 -8.48 -6.95 -7.03
N ASN A 56 -9.06 -7.13 -5.84
CA ASN A 56 -10.50 -7.32 -5.62
C ASN A 56 -11.19 -5.96 -5.47
N GLU A 57 -12.11 -5.69 -6.39
CA GLU A 57 -13.31 -4.83 -6.23
C GLU A 57 -13.13 -3.46 -5.57
N SER A 58 -12.73 -2.46 -6.37
CA SER A 58 -12.89 -1.03 -6.06
C SER A 58 -13.53 -0.32 -7.25
N SER A 59 -14.36 0.71 -7.02
CA SER A 59 -14.97 1.52 -8.08
C SER A 59 -13.93 2.27 -8.92
N THR A 60 -12.81 2.69 -8.33
CA THR A 60 -11.71 3.35 -9.05
C THR A 60 -11.02 2.43 -10.05
N ARG A 61 -11.17 1.10 -9.89
CA ARG A 61 -10.68 0.10 -10.84
C ARG A 61 -11.39 0.20 -12.19
N THR A 62 -12.67 0.58 -12.22
CA THR A 62 -13.43 0.57 -13.48
C THR A 62 -12.93 1.60 -14.48
N ASP A 63 -12.45 2.75 -14.00
CA ASP A 63 -11.91 3.81 -14.84
C ASP A 63 -10.52 3.44 -15.35
N ILE A 64 -9.64 2.96 -14.47
CA ILE A 64 -8.29 2.47 -14.86
C ILE A 64 -8.41 1.31 -15.87
N LEU A 65 -9.36 0.39 -15.66
CA LEU A 65 -9.59 -0.72 -16.60
C LEU A 65 -10.08 -0.23 -17.97
N ARG A 66 -10.93 0.79 -18.01
CA ARG A 66 -11.41 1.38 -19.27
C ARG A 66 -10.27 2.04 -20.04
N ASP A 67 -9.43 2.79 -19.35
CA ASP A 67 -8.26 3.44 -19.96
C ASP A 67 -7.25 2.38 -20.44
N LEU A 68 -6.99 1.35 -19.64
CA LEU A 68 -6.17 0.22 -20.03
C LEU A 68 -6.73 -0.52 -21.24
N GLN A 69 -8.04 -0.67 -21.37
CA GLN A 69 -8.67 -1.27 -22.56
C GLN A 69 -8.45 -0.44 -23.83
N ALA A 70 -8.47 0.90 -23.72
CA ALA A 70 -8.19 1.77 -24.85
C ALA A 70 -6.72 1.62 -25.33
N VAL A 71 -5.76 1.60 -24.40
CA VAL A 71 -4.34 1.34 -24.72
C VAL A 71 -4.15 -0.10 -25.24
N LEU A 72 -4.89 -1.04 -24.65
CA LEU A 72 -5.25 -2.38 -25.14
C LEU A 72 -5.37 -2.48 -26.66
N LYS A 73 -6.41 -1.81 -27.14
CA LYS A 73 -6.83 -1.88 -28.53
C LYS A 73 -5.79 -1.24 -29.46
N THR A 74 -5.21 -0.12 -29.05
CA THR A 74 -4.21 0.63 -29.83
C THR A 74 -2.93 -0.17 -30.00
N SER A 75 -2.41 -0.72 -28.90
CA SER A 75 -1.19 -1.53 -28.90
C SER A 75 -1.35 -2.83 -29.70
N ASN A 76 -2.51 -3.49 -29.62
CA ASN A 76 -2.81 -4.69 -30.42
C ASN A 76 -2.70 -4.40 -31.92
N ASN A 77 -3.22 -3.25 -32.38
CA ASN A 77 -3.10 -2.84 -33.78
C ASN A 77 -1.64 -2.56 -34.17
N THR A 78 -0.87 -1.92 -33.30
CA THR A 78 0.56 -1.65 -33.52
C THR A 78 1.37 -2.94 -33.61
N ILE A 79 1.14 -3.90 -32.70
CA ILE A 79 1.82 -5.20 -32.70
C ILE A 79 1.44 -6.04 -33.92
N LYS A 80 0.17 -6.03 -34.35
CA LYS A 80 -0.25 -6.68 -35.60
C LYS A 80 0.46 -6.11 -36.82
N LYS A 81 0.63 -4.78 -36.89
CA LYS A 81 1.39 -4.12 -37.97
C LYS A 81 2.87 -4.52 -37.95
N LEU A 82 3.50 -4.54 -36.76
CA LEU A 82 4.88 -5.00 -36.61
C LEU A 82 5.06 -6.47 -37.03
N ARG A 83 4.10 -7.34 -36.70
CA ARG A 83 4.11 -8.74 -37.12
C ARG A 83 3.92 -8.91 -38.63
N ALA A 84 3.10 -8.06 -39.25
CA ALA A 84 2.93 -8.07 -40.70
C ALA A 84 4.21 -7.68 -41.44
N ILE A 85 5.00 -6.76 -40.87
CA ILE A 85 6.32 -6.39 -41.40
C ILE A 85 7.27 -7.58 -41.26
N GLU A 86 7.38 -8.17 -40.07
CA GLU A 86 8.23 -9.34 -39.82
C GLU A 86 7.95 -10.48 -40.82
N LYS A 87 6.69 -10.92 -40.96
CA LYS A 87 6.31 -11.96 -41.94
C LYS A 87 6.66 -11.65 -43.40
N ARG A 88 6.71 -10.37 -43.80
CA ARG A 88 7.06 -9.99 -45.18
C ARG A 88 8.55 -10.23 -45.45
N TYR A 89 9.41 -10.03 -44.46
CA TYR A 89 10.85 -10.14 -44.60
C TYR A 89 11.39 -11.51 -44.17
N GLU A 90 10.70 -12.22 -43.29
CA GLU A 90 10.99 -13.63 -42.93
C GLU A 90 10.99 -14.53 -44.18
N ARG A 91 10.02 -14.31 -45.10
CA ARG A 91 9.89 -15.05 -46.37
C ARG A 91 11.03 -14.86 -47.35
N ILE A 92 11.92 -13.89 -47.12
CA ILE A 92 13.04 -13.57 -48.02
C ILE A 92 14.29 -14.40 -47.65
N GLY A 93 14.26 -15.16 -46.54
CA GLY A 93 15.21 -16.25 -46.26
C GLY A 93 16.69 -15.88 -46.24
N THR A 94 17.03 -14.62 -46.01
CA THR A 94 18.43 -14.13 -46.03
C THR A 94 19.01 -14.03 -44.62
N SER A 95 20.34 -13.84 -44.48
CA SER A 95 20.99 -13.64 -43.17
C SER A 95 20.33 -12.53 -42.32
N GLN A 96 20.27 -12.71 -41.00
CA GLN A 96 19.61 -11.80 -40.05
C GLN A 96 20.05 -10.33 -40.21
N ARG A 97 21.35 -10.11 -40.40
CA ARG A 97 21.93 -8.76 -40.59
C ARG A 97 21.45 -8.08 -41.88
N LEU A 98 21.30 -8.85 -42.96
CA LEU A 98 20.79 -8.33 -44.24
C LEU A 98 19.28 -8.06 -44.16
N ASN A 99 18.52 -8.92 -43.47
CA ASN A 99 17.09 -8.70 -43.24
C ASN A 99 16.85 -7.43 -42.44
N TRP A 100 17.59 -7.20 -41.35
CA TRP A 100 17.49 -5.97 -40.57
C TRP A 100 17.80 -4.72 -41.40
N ARG A 101 18.89 -4.75 -42.18
CA ARG A 101 19.25 -3.62 -43.06
C ARG A 101 18.16 -3.34 -44.10
N ARG A 102 17.53 -4.37 -44.66
CA ARG A 102 16.42 -4.25 -45.61
C ARG A 102 15.15 -3.72 -44.95
N ILE A 103 14.81 -4.18 -43.76
CA ILE A 103 13.66 -3.69 -42.99
C ILE A 103 13.84 -2.21 -42.67
N LYS A 104 15.01 -1.82 -42.16
CA LYS A 104 15.35 -0.43 -41.82
C LYS A 104 15.26 0.49 -43.05
N LEU A 105 15.68 0.03 -44.22
CA LEU A 105 15.62 0.80 -45.47
C LEU A 105 14.23 0.78 -46.14
N GLY A 106 13.49 -0.32 -46.01
CA GLY A 106 12.23 -0.55 -46.73
C GLY A 106 10.98 -0.10 -45.97
N CYS A 107 11.04 0.08 -44.66
CA CYS A 107 9.89 0.44 -43.83
C CYS A 107 9.98 1.87 -43.28
N LYS A 108 9.49 2.85 -44.05
CA LYS A 108 9.42 4.26 -43.62
C LYS A 108 8.59 4.50 -42.35
N ASN A 109 7.63 3.63 -42.05
CA ASN A 109 6.74 3.74 -40.89
C ASN A 109 7.23 2.95 -39.66
N LEU A 110 8.43 2.39 -39.69
CA LEU A 110 8.93 1.57 -38.61
C LEU A 110 9.11 2.38 -37.33
N ASP A 111 9.77 3.53 -37.44
CA ASP A 111 10.02 4.44 -36.32
C ASP A 111 8.71 4.97 -35.73
N SER A 112 7.72 5.30 -36.57
CA SER A 112 6.42 5.76 -36.09
C SER A 112 5.58 4.66 -35.41
N LEU A 113 5.83 3.38 -35.71
CA LEU A 113 5.25 2.26 -34.97
C LEU A 113 5.95 2.07 -33.62
N LEU A 114 7.28 2.23 -33.58
CA LEU A 114 8.06 2.14 -32.34
C LEU A 114 7.73 3.26 -31.37
N VAL A 115 7.66 4.51 -31.84
CA VAL A 115 7.28 5.67 -31.03
C VAL A 115 5.89 5.45 -30.43
N ARG A 116 4.94 4.93 -31.21
CA ARG A 116 3.59 4.61 -30.73
C ARG A 116 3.59 3.46 -29.72
N LEU A 117 4.33 2.38 -29.96
CA LEU A 117 4.43 1.28 -29.01
C LEU A 117 5.11 1.74 -27.70
N SER A 118 6.13 2.58 -27.81
CA SER A 118 6.78 3.21 -26.66
C SER A 118 5.81 4.10 -25.91
N HIS A 119 5.02 4.92 -26.61
CA HIS A 119 3.97 5.73 -25.99
C HIS A 119 2.94 4.88 -25.25
N ASP A 120 2.45 3.81 -25.88
CA ASP A 120 1.51 2.85 -25.26
C ASP A 120 2.13 2.21 -24.01
N LEU A 121 3.42 1.85 -24.05
CA LEU A 121 4.18 1.34 -22.90
C LEU A 121 4.24 2.36 -21.76
N HIS A 122 4.59 3.61 -22.05
CA HIS A 122 4.67 4.67 -21.05
C HIS A 122 3.31 4.94 -20.41
N LEU A 123 2.23 4.98 -21.20
CA LEU A 123 0.86 5.13 -20.69
C LEU A 123 0.50 3.99 -19.74
N MET A 124 0.76 2.73 -20.11
CA MET A 124 0.53 1.60 -19.21
C MET A 124 1.34 1.70 -17.92
N SER A 125 2.61 2.11 -18.00
CA SER A 125 3.46 2.31 -16.83
C SER A 125 2.93 3.40 -15.90
N ILE A 126 2.43 4.51 -16.45
CA ILE A 126 1.82 5.59 -15.67
C ILE A 126 0.54 5.09 -14.98
N LEU A 127 -0.33 4.39 -15.70
CA LEU A 127 -1.56 3.81 -15.14
C LEU A 127 -1.26 2.82 -14.00
N LEU A 128 -0.22 2.00 -14.15
CA LEU A 128 0.28 1.14 -13.07
C LEU A 128 0.76 1.93 -11.85
N ALA A 129 1.49 3.03 -12.06
CA ALA A 129 1.98 3.87 -10.98
C ALA A 129 0.82 4.54 -10.22
N VAL A 130 -0.22 4.98 -10.94
CA VAL A 130 -1.46 5.53 -10.34
C VAL A 130 -2.15 4.47 -9.48
N GLU A 131 -2.30 3.25 -9.97
CA GLU A 131 -2.91 2.14 -9.18
C GLU A 131 -2.12 1.86 -7.90
N VAL A 132 -0.79 1.82 -7.97
CA VAL A 132 0.09 1.65 -6.80
C VAL A 132 -0.07 2.81 -5.83
N GLY A 133 -0.07 4.05 -6.34
CA GLY A 133 -0.26 5.25 -5.51
C GLY A 133 -1.58 5.24 -4.75
N GLN A 134 -2.67 4.85 -5.41
CA GLN A 134 -3.98 4.69 -4.77
C GLN A 134 -3.95 3.61 -3.68
N SER A 135 -3.33 2.46 -3.96
CA SER A 135 -3.19 1.38 -2.97
C SER A 135 -2.41 1.82 -1.73
N ILE A 136 -1.32 2.58 -1.92
CA ILE A 136 -0.53 3.15 -0.82
C ILE A 136 -1.37 4.16 -0.04
N HIS A 137 -2.14 5.02 -0.73
CA HIS A 137 -2.99 6.01 -0.08
C HIS A 137 -4.07 5.35 0.78
N SER A 138 -4.76 4.33 0.27
CA SER A 138 -5.73 3.55 1.05
C SER A 138 -5.09 2.93 2.28
N CYS A 139 -3.92 2.29 2.14
CA CYS A 139 -3.19 1.72 3.27
C CYS A 139 -2.81 2.80 4.32
N ARG A 140 -2.39 3.99 3.88
CA ARG A 140 -2.11 5.11 4.81
C ARG A 140 -3.34 5.56 5.58
N LEU A 141 -4.51 5.64 4.93
CA LEU A 141 -5.76 5.99 5.59
C LEU A 141 -6.21 4.92 6.59
N ASP A 142 -6.02 3.65 6.26
CA ASP A 142 -6.35 2.56 7.18
C ASP A 142 -5.40 2.53 8.39
N ILE A 143 -4.11 2.77 8.16
CA ILE A 143 -3.12 2.93 9.24
C ILE A 143 -3.45 4.14 10.11
N SER A 144 -3.84 5.28 9.53
CA SER A 144 -4.19 6.47 10.32
C SER A 144 -5.43 6.22 11.18
N LYS A 145 -6.48 5.61 10.61
CA LYS A 145 -7.68 5.21 11.37
C LYS A 145 -7.34 4.25 12.51
N LEU A 146 -6.48 3.27 12.26
CA LEU A 146 -6.02 2.34 13.29
C LEU A 146 -5.24 3.08 14.39
N SER A 147 -4.35 4.00 14.00
CA SER A 147 -3.58 4.82 14.95
C SER A 147 -4.48 5.69 15.80
N ASP A 148 -5.50 6.33 15.21
CA ASP A 148 -6.46 7.16 15.93
C ASP A 148 -7.33 6.32 16.87
N ALA A 149 -7.75 5.12 16.44
CA ALA A 149 -8.48 4.18 17.29
C ALA A 149 -7.64 3.76 18.51
N VAL A 150 -6.35 3.44 18.32
CA VAL A 150 -5.44 3.08 19.42
C VAL A 150 -5.20 4.27 20.35
N LYS A 151 -4.89 5.46 19.81
CA LYS A 151 -4.67 6.69 20.61
C LYS A 151 -5.90 7.14 21.36
N GLY A 152 -7.10 6.89 20.85
CA GLY A 152 -8.36 7.20 21.54
C GLY A 152 -8.76 6.13 22.55
N GLY A 153 -8.61 4.85 22.20
CA GLY A 153 -9.06 3.73 23.01
C GLY A 153 -8.21 3.47 24.25
N VAL A 154 -6.88 3.56 24.13
CA VAL A 154 -5.97 3.24 25.24
C VAL A 154 -6.11 4.22 26.42
N PRO A 155 -6.13 5.55 26.23
CA PRO A 155 -6.33 6.48 27.34
C PRO A 155 -7.71 6.37 28.00
N VAL A 156 -8.76 6.07 27.24
CA VAL A 156 -10.11 5.84 27.78
C VAL A 156 -10.14 4.59 28.64
N ALA A 157 -9.55 3.48 28.15
CA ALA A 157 -9.42 2.25 28.94
C ALA A 157 -8.64 2.49 30.24
N LEU A 158 -7.54 3.27 30.20
CA LEU A 158 -6.78 3.65 31.38
C LEU A 158 -7.59 4.51 32.35
N GLY A 159 -8.33 5.51 31.85
CA GLY A 159 -9.20 6.37 32.65
C GLY A 159 -10.23 5.56 33.44
N ASN A 160 -10.93 4.64 32.77
CA ASN A 160 -11.90 3.74 33.40
C ASN A 160 -11.29 2.87 34.51
N ILE A 161 -10.04 2.41 34.32
CA ILE A 161 -9.33 1.61 35.32
C ILE A 161 -8.99 2.47 36.55
N ILE A 162 -8.48 3.68 36.33
CA ILE A 162 -8.13 4.61 37.40
C ILE A 162 -9.38 5.00 38.20
N GLU A 163 -10.47 5.36 37.52
CA GLU A 163 -11.73 5.76 38.17
C GLU A 163 -12.33 4.63 39.03
N ARG A 164 -12.33 3.40 38.53
CA ARG A 164 -12.80 2.23 39.30
C ARG A 164 -11.96 1.94 40.54
N ASN A 165 -10.66 2.23 40.49
CA ASN A 165 -9.75 1.99 41.61
C ASN A 165 -9.72 3.15 42.63
N THR A 166 -10.15 4.36 42.26
CA THR A 166 -10.25 5.52 43.16
C THR A 166 -11.46 5.51 44.11
N GLY A 167 -12.38 4.53 43.99
CA GLY A 167 -13.51 4.36 44.92
C GLY A 167 -13.12 3.78 46.29
N ASP A 168 -11.92 3.22 46.43
CA ASP A 168 -11.37 2.70 47.69
C ASP A 168 -10.28 3.65 48.22
N GLU A 169 -10.64 4.47 49.20
CA GLU A 169 -9.81 5.55 49.77
C GLU A 169 -8.51 5.04 50.44
N LYS A 170 -8.33 3.72 50.58
CA LYS A 170 -7.12 3.07 51.14
C LYS A 170 -6.13 2.54 50.09
N THR A 171 -6.47 2.55 48.81
CA THR A 171 -5.62 2.03 47.72
C THR A 171 -5.44 3.04 46.61
N VAL A 172 -5.12 4.28 46.95
CA VAL A 172 -4.41 5.17 46.01
C VAL A 172 -2.95 4.73 45.91
N SER A 173 -2.72 3.44 45.64
CA SER A 173 -1.45 3.02 45.08
C SER A 173 -1.44 3.57 43.66
N PRO A 174 -0.38 4.29 43.25
CA PRO A 174 -0.23 4.66 41.85
C PRO A 174 -0.34 3.36 41.06
N ALA A 175 -1.30 3.25 40.15
CA ALA A 175 -1.65 2.00 39.44
C ALA A 175 -0.51 1.42 38.56
N PHE A 176 0.73 1.86 38.79
CA PHE A 176 1.96 1.52 38.11
C PHE A 176 3.17 1.50 39.07
N THR A 177 2.98 1.15 40.35
CA THR A 177 4.12 0.80 41.19
C THR A 177 4.80 -0.45 40.66
N THR A 178 6.13 -0.46 40.72
CA THR A 178 7.11 -1.34 40.06
C THR A 178 7.02 -2.84 40.42
N TYR A 179 5.91 -3.28 41.03
CA TYR A 179 5.71 -4.66 41.44
C TYR A 179 5.22 -5.50 40.26
N GLU A 180 5.97 -6.57 39.99
CA GLU A 180 5.74 -7.51 38.90
C GLU A 180 4.32 -8.12 38.92
N ASN A 181 3.71 -8.22 40.10
CA ASN A 181 2.37 -8.78 40.27
C ASN A 181 1.24 -7.77 39.94
N ASP A 182 1.43 -6.47 40.19
CA ASP A 182 0.45 -5.42 39.87
C ASP A 182 0.33 -5.24 38.35
N SER A 183 1.46 -5.40 37.64
CA SER A 183 1.50 -5.31 36.18
C SER A 183 0.62 -6.36 35.49
N LYS A 184 0.52 -7.57 36.05
CA LYS A 184 -0.31 -8.67 35.51
C LYS A 184 -1.81 -8.42 35.68
N GLU A 185 -2.22 -7.85 36.82
CA GLU A 185 -3.63 -7.55 37.06
C GLU A 185 -4.10 -6.32 36.27
N VAL A 186 -3.27 -5.28 36.22
CA VAL A 186 -3.49 -4.11 35.35
C VAL A 186 -3.61 -4.52 33.89
N TRP A 187 -2.75 -5.44 33.43
CA TRP A 187 -2.82 -5.98 32.07
C TRP A 187 -4.14 -6.72 31.79
N ARG A 188 -4.58 -7.58 32.72
CA ARG A 188 -5.87 -8.28 32.60
C ARG A 188 -7.05 -7.31 32.54
N GLN A 189 -6.99 -6.21 33.26
CA GLN A 189 -8.05 -5.21 33.30
C GLN A 189 -8.06 -4.35 32.02
N LEU A 190 -6.88 -3.91 31.57
CA LEU A 190 -6.70 -3.20 30.31
C LEU A 190 -7.19 -4.04 29.12
N ARG A 191 -6.81 -5.32 29.07
CA ARG A 191 -7.25 -6.23 28.02
C ARG A 191 -8.78 -6.35 27.96
N ARG A 192 -9.44 -6.43 29.12
CA ARG A 192 -10.91 -6.46 29.21
C ARG A 192 -11.54 -5.18 28.68
N GLU A 193 -11.03 -4.02 29.06
CA GLU A 193 -11.54 -2.73 28.58
C GLU A 193 -11.29 -2.52 27.08
N MET A 194 -10.12 -2.88 26.57
CA MET A 194 -9.83 -2.86 25.14
C MET A 194 -10.79 -3.78 24.36
N ILE A 195 -11.09 -4.97 24.88
CA ILE A 195 -12.08 -5.86 24.24
C ILE A 195 -13.49 -5.23 24.27
N ASN A 196 -13.87 -4.58 25.37
CA ASN A 196 -15.15 -3.87 25.49
C ASN A 196 -15.26 -2.67 24.52
N LEU A 197 -14.13 -2.02 24.21
CA LEU A 197 -14.04 -0.96 23.20
C LEU A 197 -14.03 -1.49 21.75
N GLY A 198 -14.15 -2.81 21.56
CA GLY A 198 -14.27 -3.45 20.25
C GLY A 198 -12.95 -3.96 19.67
N PHE A 199 -11.84 -3.92 20.42
CA PHE A 199 -10.57 -4.50 19.96
C PHE A 199 -10.60 -6.03 20.08
N LYS A 200 -10.01 -6.74 19.11
CA LYS A 200 -9.97 -8.20 19.15
C LYS A 200 -8.96 -8.67 20.19
N SER A 201 -9.34 -9.68 20.97
CA SER A 201 -8.50 -10.23 22.06
C SER A 201 -7.11 -10.70 21.59
N HIS A 202 -7.01 -11.26 20.38
CA HIS A 202 -5.71 -11.71 19.83
C HIS A 202 -4.78 -10.53 19.49
N ASP A 203 -5.31 -9.45 18.92
CA ASP A 203 -4.56 -8.24 18.57
C ASP A 203 -4.02 -7.54 19.83
N VAL A 204 -4.81 -7.50 20.90
CA VAL A 204 -4.40 -6.93 22.18
C VAL A 204 -3.28 -7.77 22.81
N THR A 205 -3.35 -9.10 22.73
CA THR A 205 -2.33 -10.00 23.31
C THR A 205 -1.04 -9.96 22.52
N ALA A 206 -1.11 -9.92 21.19
CA ALA A 206 0.06 -9.86 20.32
C ALA A 206 0.88 -8.57 20.49
N ASN A 207 0.25 -7.50 21.00
CA ASN A 207 0.87 -6.19 21.20
C ASN A 207 1.04 -5.83 22.69
N GLU A 208 1.10 -6.82 23.58
CA GLU A 208 1.20 -6.62 25.03
C GLU A 208 2.36 -5.72 25.44
N GLU A 209 3.57 -6.01 24.96
CA GLU A 209 4.77 -5.23 25.30
C GLU A 209 4.68 -3.78 24.83
N ALA A 210 4.22 -3.55 23.60
CA ALA A 210 4.07 -2.22 23.02
C ALA A 210 3.00 -1.39 23.74
N LEU A 211 1.90 -2.02 24.14
CA LEU A 211 0.85 -1.37 24.94
C LEU A 211 1.36 -1.02 26.33
N LEU A 212 2.10 -1.91 26.99
CA LEU A 212 2.70 -1.63 28.30
C LEU A 212 3.74 -0.50 28.23
N GLU A 213 4.55 -0.43 27.17
CA GLU A 213 5.49 0.68 26.94
C GLU A 213 4.77 2.00 26.68
N PHE A 214 3.72 1.98 25.85
CA PHE A 214 2.87 3.15 25.63
C PHE A 214 2.25 3.65 26.94
N ILE A 215 1.72 2.75 27.78
CA ILE A 215 1.13 3.13 29.06
C ILE A 215 2.18 3.67 30.03
N ARG A 216 3.38 3.09 30.09
CA ARG A 216 4.49 3.61 30.91
C ARG A 216 4.88 5.03 30.51
N SER A 217 4.91 5.33 29.21
CA SER A 217 5.20 6.69 28.72
C SER A 217 4.06 7.68 29.02
N GLU A 218 2.80 7.26 28.84
CA GLU A 218 1.63 8.11 29.09
C GLU A 218 1.41 8.37 30.60
N THR A 219 1.61 7.37 31.44
CA THR A 219 1.53 7.49 32.91
C THR A 219 2.61 8.41 33.48
N HIS A 220 3.84 8.36 32.94
CA HIS A 220 4.88 9.34 33.27
C HIS A 220 4.46 10.77 32.90
N GLY A 221 3.77 10.96 31.77
CA GLY A 221 3.22 12.25 31.35
C GLY A 221 2.08 12.76 32.26
N ILE A 222 1.18 11.88 32.68
CA ILE A 222 0.06 12.20 33.58
C ILE A 222 0.56 12.55 34.99
N LEU A 223 1.55 11.82 35.51
CA LEU A 223 2.17 12.07 36.82
C LEU A 223 2.93 13.41 36.85
N GLN A 224 3.62 13.77 35.77
CA GLN A 224 4.26 15.08 35.61
C GLN A 224 3.23 16.23 35.68
N ARG A 225 2.09 16.10 34.99
CA ARG A 225 0.99 17.10 34.99
C ARG A 225 0.25 17.20 36.32
N ARG A 226 0.09 16.08 37.06
CA ARG A 226 -0.48 16.10 38.42
C ARG A 226 0.46 16.78 39.42
N LYS A 227 1.77 16.48 39.39
CA LYS A 227 2.76 17.19 40.21
C LYS A 227 2.77 18.70 39.95
N THR A 228 2.63 19.15 38.69
CA THR A 228 2.55 20.59 38.39
C THR A 228 1.26 21.24 38.91
N ARG A 229 0.13 20.53 38.90
CA ARG A 229 -1.14 21.03 39.46
C ARG A 229 -1.14 21.07 40.99
N GLU A 230 -0.50 20.11 41.67
CA GLU A 230 -0.34 20.14 43.13
C GLU A 230 0.62 21.26 43.59
N ILE A 231 1.66 21.55 42.81
CA ILE A 231 2.58 22.67 43.10
C ILE A 231 1.91 24.04 42.86
N MET A 232 0.88 24.12 42.00
CA MET A 232 0.14 25.34 41.68
C MET A 232 -1.22 25.49 42.39
N ALA A 233 -1.58 24.58 43.30
CA ALA A 233 -2.79 24.75 44.10
C ALA A 233 -2.60 25.91 45.10
N PRO A 234 -3.46 26.94 45.13
CA PRO A 234 -3.34 28.00 46.11
C PRO A 234 -3.51 27.41 47.51
N MET A 235 -2.55 27.69 48.41
CA MET A 235 -2.59 27.28 49.81
C MET A 235 -3.98 27.58 50.40
N THR A 236 -4.66 26.54 50.85
CA THR A 236 -6.00 26.66 51.42
C THR A 236 -5.95 27.38 52.77
N GLN A 237 -6.96 28.22 52.98
CA GLN A 237 -7.16 29.21 54.04
C GLN A 237 -7.07 28.70 55.50
N ASN A 238 -6.92 27.38 55.71
CA ASN A 238 -6.77 26.75 57.02
C ASN A 238 -5.34 26.82 57.59
N GLN A 239 -4.32 27.13 56.79
CA GLN A 239 -2.95 27.34 57.31
C GLN A 239 -2.75 28.72 57.94
N TYR A 240 -3.58 29.72 57.63
CA TYR A 240 -3.52 31.04 58.27
C TYR A 240 -4.04 31.05 59.72
N ARG A 241 -4.93 30.13 60.12
CA ARG A 241 -5.55 30.16 61.46
C ARG A 241 -4.69 29.57 62.58
N ARG A 242 -3.64 28.80 62.27
CA ARG A 242 -2.71 28.25 63.27
C ARG A 242 -1.43 29.08 63.48
N ALA A 243 -1.19 30.09 62.65
CA ALA A 243 -0.05 31.00 62.81
C ALA A 243 -0.42 32.30 63.57
N GLY A 244 -1.68 32.49 63.95
CA GLY A 244 -2.20 33.70 64.61
C GLY A 244 -2.75 33.49 66.02
N ALA A 245 -2.35 32.40 66.70
CA ALA A 245 -2.65 32.19 68.12
C ALA A 245 -1.32 32.07 68.89
N SER A 246 -0.67 33.22 69.08
CA SER A 246 0.29 33.49 70.14
C SER A 246 0.04 34.91 70.62
#